data_AF-A0AA36K8R2-F1
#
_entry.id   AF-A0AA36K8R2-F1
#
_cell.length_a   1.000
_cell.length_b   1.000
_cell.length_c   1.000
_cell.angle_alpha   90.00
_cell.angle_beta   90.00
_cell.angle_gamma   90.00
#
_symmetry.space_group_name_H-M   'P 1'
#
loop_
_entity.id
_entity.type
_entity.pdbx_description
1 polymer ?
#
loop_
_entity_poly.entity_id
_entity_poly.type
_entity_poly.pdbx_seq_one_letter_code
_entity_poly.pdbx_strand_id
1 'polypeptide(L)'
;MKNIFVHLLLLSTVIFSVQVYAEVANSSCKEVKFQKADEAWSGHYYLHGVMEVGSELLLQPDGKFKWMLAVGALDQYAEGTWWKTVTVLV
;
A
#
# COMPACT_ATOMS: atom_id res chain seq x y z
N MET A 1 -13.62 -41.42 -25.39
CA MET A 1 -13.37 -41.14 -23.95
C MET A 1 -11.98 -40.54 -23.74
N LYS A 2 -11.73 -39.31 -24.21
CA LYS A 2 -10.38 -38.69 -24.09
C LYS A 2 -10.39 -37.18 -23.85
N ASN A 3 -11.58 -36.58 -23.71
CA ASN A 3 -11.74 -35.13 -23.61
C ASN A 3 -12.33 -34.66 -22.27
N ILE A 4 -12.74 -35.59 -21.38
CA ILE A 4 -13.36 -35.24 -20.09
C ILE A 4 -12.30 -34.87 -19.02
N PHE A 5 -11.10 -35.47 -19.08
CA PHE A 5 -10.04 -35.18 -18.10
C PHE A 5 -9.38 -33.80 -18.28
N VAL A 6 -9.37 -33.26 -19.50
CA VAL A 6 -8.80 -31.93 -19.80
C VAL A 6 -9.68 -30.82 -19.22
N HIS A 7 -11.01 -30.98 -19.26
CA HIS A 7 -11.93 -30.00 -18.69
C HIS A 7 -11.92 -30.00 -17.16
N LEU A 8 -11.70 -31.16 -16.52
CA LEU A 8 -11.58 -31.24 -15.05
C LEU A 8 -10.29 -30.57 -14.52
N LEU A 9 -9.22 -30.57 -15.32
CA LEU A 9 -7.93 -29.97 -14.96
C LEU A 9 -7.92 -28.43 -15.07
N LEU A 10 -8.76 -27.86 -15.94
CA LEU A 10 -8.85 -26.41 -16.17
C LEU A 10 -9.78 -25.70 -15.17
N LEU A 11 -10.60 -26.43 -14.42
CA LEU A 11 -11.53 -25.86 -13.44
C LEU A 11 -10.88 -25.60 -12.07
N SER A 12 -9.73 -26.21 -11.74
CA SER A 12 -9.08 -26.02 -10.42
C SER A 12 -8.14 -24.81 -10.35
N THR A 13 -7.69 -24.26 -11.48
CA THR A 13 -6.69 -23.17 -11.50
C THR A 13 -7.29 -21.78 -11.22
N VAL A 14 -8.60 -21.63 -11.23
CA VAL A 14 -9.25 -20.32 -11.01
C VAL A 14 -9.26 -19.92 -9.52
N ILE A 15 -9.05 -20.86 -8.59
CA ILE A 15 -9.26 -20.61 -7.15
C ILE A 15 -8.00 -20.03 -6.44
N PHE A 16 -6.82 -20.07 -7.06
CA PHE A 16 -5.57 -19.62 -6.41
C PHE A 16 -5.19 -18.14 -6.62
N SER A 17 -6.09 -17.32 -7.18
CA SER A 17 -5.85 -15.89 -7.35
C SER A 17 -6.64 -15.06 -6.33
N VAL A 18 -6.55 -15.40 -5.03
CA VAL A 18 -6.89 -14.42 -3.99
C VAL A 18 -5.72 -13.43 -3.99
N GLN A 19 -5.78 -12.47 -4.90
CA GLN A 19 -4.91 -11.32 -4.84
C GLN A 19 -5.24 -10.63 -3.52
N VAL A 20 -4.28 -10.59 -2.61
CA VAL A 20 -4.34 -9.82 -1.36
C VAL A 20 -4.34 -8.34 -1.77
N TYR A 21 -5.50 -7.84 -2.21
CA TYR A 21 -5.75 -6.41 -2.27
C TYR A 21 -6.06 -5.95 -0.86
N ALA A 22 -5.55 -4.77 -0.48
CA ALA A 22 -6.02 -4.11 0.72
C ALA A 22 -7.55 -3.92 0.59
N GLU A 23 -8.32 -4.62 1.42
CA GLU A 23 -9.78 -4.48 1.47
C GLU A 23 -10.12 -3.11 2.09
N VAL A 24 -10.27 -2.10 1.23
CA VAL A 24 -10.54 -0.70 1.63
C VAL A 24 -11.89 -0.56 2.34
N ALA A 25 -12.81 -1.51 2.13
CA ALA A 25 -14.20 -1.45 2.60
C ALA A 25 -14.36 -1.45 4.14
N ASN A 26 -13.39 -2.00 4.89
CA ASN A 26 -13.42 -2.06 6.35
C ASN A 26 -12.33 -1.20 7.02
N SER A 27 -11.76 -0.23 6.30
CA SER A 27 -10.75 0.67 6.84
C SER A 27 -11.37 1.64 7.86
N SER A 28 -10.88 1.58 9.10
CA SER A 28 -11.17 2.59 10.13
C SER A 28 -10.62 3.99 9.77
N CYS A 29 -9.77 4.10 8.74
CA CYS A 29 -9.23 5.36 8.27
C CYS A 29 -10.15 5.92 7.17
N LYS A 30 -11.15 6.70 7.57
CA LYS A 30 -11.96 7.45 6.61
C LYS A 30 -11.10 8.51 5.94
N GLU A 31 -11.15 8.57 4.62
CA GLU A 31 -10.53 9.67 3.88
C GLU A 31 -11.12 11.00 4.34
N VAL A 32 -10.25 11.88 4.83
CA VAL A 32 -10.59 13.27 5.12
C VAL A 32 -9.79 14.16 4.20
N LYS A 33 -10.31 15.36 3.92
CA LYS A 33 -9.58 16.33 3.11
C LYS A 33 -8.30 16.75 3.86
N PHE A 34 -7.21 16.81 3.12
CA PHE A 34 -5.96 17.43 3.56
C PHE A 34 -6.22 18.83 4.12
N GLN A 35 -5.68 19.14 5.29
CA GLN A 35 -5.78 20.47 5.90
C GLN A 35 -4.48 21.24 5.64
N LYS A 36 -4.59 22.53 5.33
CA LYS A 36 -3.40 23.37 5.10
C LYS A 36 -2.43 23.38 6.30
N ALA A 37 -2.96 23.23 7.53
CA ALA A 37 -2.14 23.11 8.73
C ALA A 37 -1.28 21.83 8.77
N ASP A 38 -1.68 20.78 8.05
CA ASP A 38 -0.94 19.51 8.00
C ASP A 38 0.34 19.64 7.17
N GLU A 39 0.49 20.66 6.32
CA GLU A 39 1.74 20.96 5.58
C GLU A 39 2.99 21.03 6.48
N ALA A 40 2.83 21.33 7.77
CA ALA A 40 3.92 21.27 8.75
C ALA A 40 4.58 19.88 8.89
N TRP A 41 3.92 18.82 8.39
CA TRP A 41 4.41 17.44 8.33
C TRP A 41 4.99 17.06 6.96
N SER A 42 5.09 18.01 6.03
CA SER A 42 5.74 17.75 4.73
C SER A 42 7.24 17.57 4.91
N GLY A 43 7.81 16.61 4.17
CA GLY A 43 9.23 16.29 4.25
C GLY A 43 9.56 14.90 3.75
N HIS A 44 10.86 14.61 3.76
CA HIS A 44 11.41 13.30 3.47
C HIS A 44 11.62 12.53 4.77
N TYR A 45 11.10 11.30 4.83
CA TYR A 45 11.22 10.40 5.96
C TYR A 45 11.94 9.14 5.50
N TYR A 46 13.08 8.87 6.12
CA TYR A 46 13.92 7.73 5.79
C TYR A 46 13.79 6.65 6.86
N LEU A 47 13.64 5.41 6.40
CA LEU A 47 13.77 4.26 7.27
C LEU A 47 15.21 4.16 7.77
N HIS A 48 15.38 3.97 9.08
CA HIS A 48 16.68 3.95 9.74
C HIS A 48 16.80 2.73 10.66
N GLY A 49 18.04 2.25 10.86
CA GLY A 49 18.35 1.20 11.84
C GLY A 49 18.07 -0.23 11.38
N VAL A 50 17.85 -0.46 10.09
CA VAL A 50 17.65 -1.79 9.49
C VAL A 50 18.72 -2.06 8.43
N MET A 51 19.11 -3.31 8.29
CA MET A 51 20.15 -3.76 7.34
C MET A 51 19.49 -4.31 6.08
N GLU A 52 20.09 -4.08 4.91
CA GLU A 52 19.61 -4.55 3.59
C GLU A 52 18.18 -4.10 3.19
N VAL A 53 17.67 -3.06 3.86
CA VAL A 53 16.35 -2.48 3.58
C VAL A 53 16.47 -0.96 3.49
N GLY A 54 16.03 -0.40 2.37
CA GLY A 54 15.89 1.04 2.17
C GLY A 54 14.43 1.42 1.97
N SER A 55 13.98 2.52 2.57
CA SER A 55 12.67 3.08 2.27
C SER A 55 12.68 4.57 2.49
N GLU A 56 11.96 5.28 1.62
CA GLU A 56 11.71 6.71 1.70
C GLU A 56 10.21 6.96 1.56
N LEU A 57 9.68 7.83 2.42
CA LEU A 57 8.37 8.44 2.30
C LEU A 57 8.54 9.94 2.12
N LEU A 58 8.06 10.47 1.01
CA LEU A 58 7.95 11.90 0.76
C LEU A 58 6.50 12.34 0.98
N LEU A 59 6.28 13.22 1.96
CA LEU A 59 5.01 13.94 2.14
C LEU A 59 5.12 15.32 1.51
N GLN A 60 4.36 15.57 0.44
CA GLN A 60 4.32 16.85 -0.26
C GLN A 60 3.35 17.83 0.43
N PRO A 61 3.57 19.15 0.30
CA PRO A 61 2.76 20.20 0.95
C PRO A 61 1.33 20.34 0.41
N ASP A 62 1.01 19.64 -0.68
CA ASP A 62 -0.30 19.61 -1.33
C ASP A 62 -1.15 18.39 -0.94
N GLY A 63 -0.71 17.61 0.06
CA GLY A 63 -1.40 16.40 0.48
C GLY A 63 -1.13 15.18 -0.41
N LYS A 64 -0.12 15.23 -1.29
CA LYS A 64 0.35 14.05 -2.06
C LYS A 64 1.50 13.35 -1.37
N PHE A 65 1.60 12.03 -1.53
CA PHE A 65 2.75 11.27 -1.06
C PHE A 65 3.40 10.50 -2.20
N LYS A 66 4.70 10.23 -2.03
CA LYS A 66 5.45 9.22 -2.78
C LYS A 66 6.17 8.34 -1.80
N TRP A 67 6.20 7.05 -2.07
CA TRP A 67 6.85 6.06 -1.21
C TRP A 67 7.61 5.05 -2.05
N MET A 68 8.75 4.61 -1.54
CA MET A 68 9.51 3.49 -2.08
C MET A 68 9.99 2.55 -0.97
N LEU A 69 10.17 1.28 -1.33
CA LEU A 69 10.81 0.26 -0.50
C LEU A 69 11.70 -0.60 -1.39
N ALA A 70 12.95 -0.78 -0.98
CA ALA A 70 13.92 -1.66 -1.60
C ALA A 70 14.41 -2.69 -0.57
N VAL A 71 14.23 -3.98 -0.86
CA VAL A 71 14.66 -5.11 -0.02
C VAL A 71 15.26 -6.19 -0.93
N GLY A 72 16.58 -6.33 -0.95
CA GLY A 72 17.26 -7.28 -1.83
C GLY A 72 16.92 -7.05 -3.30
N ALA A 73 16.16 -7.97 -3.91
CA ALA A 73 15.68 -7.87 -5.31
C ALA A 73 14.23 -7.37 -5.45
N LEU A 74 13.58 -6.98 -4.34
CA LEU A 74 12.23 -6.43 -4.33
C LEU A 74 12.29 -4.91 -4.27
N ASP A 75 11.71 -4.27 -5.28
CA ASP A 75 11.45 -2.83 -5.30
C ASP A 75 9.94 -2.58 -5.39
N GLN A 76 9.41 -1.80 -4.44
CA GLN A 76 8.00 -1.39 -4.41
C GLN A 76 7.90 0.13 -4.39
N TYR A 77 6.85 0.64 -5.03
CA TYR A 77 6.54 2.05 -5.12
C TYR A 77 5.05 2.28 -4.92
N ALA A 78 4.71 3.39 -4.30
CA ALA A 78 3.32 3.85 -4.17
C ALA A 78 3.26 5.37 -4.20
N GLU A 79 2.14 5.89 -4.70
CA GLU A 79 1.82 7.31 -4.68
C GLU A 79 0.33 7.49 -4.41
N GLY A 80 -0.05 8.65 -3.89
CA GLY A 80 -1.45 8.92 -3.60
C GLY A 80 -1.65 10.18 -2.79
N THR A 81 -2.78 10.25 -2.12
CA THR A 81 -3.12 11.32 -1.17
C THR A 81 -2.87 10.85 0.26
N TRP A 82 -2.43 11.78 1.10
CA TRP A 82 -2.32 11.55 2.54
C TRP A 82 -3.14 12.60 3.29
N TRP A 83 -3.61 12.20 4.47
CA TRP A 83 -4.32 13.07 5.39
C TRP A 83 -4.05 12.63 6.82
N LYS A 84 -4.15 13.56 7.76
CA LYS A 84 -4.00 13.26 9.17
C LYS A 84 -5.35 12.89 9.76
N THR A 85 -5.46 11.68 10.31
CA THR A 85 -6.61 11.28 11.12
C THR A 85 -6.33 11.66 12.58
N VAL A 86 -7.24 12.41 13.21
CA VAL A 86 -7.18 12.67 14.65
C VAL A 86 -7.90 11.53 15.36
N THR A 87 -7.21 10.41 15.56
CA THR A 87 -7.68 9.40 16.51
C THR A 87 -7.19 9.81 17.89
N VAL A 88 -8.10 10.26 18.76
CA VAL A 88 -7.81 10.39 20.19
C VAL A 88 -7.55 8.98 20.71
N LEU A 89 -6.30 8.68 21.07
CA LEU A 89 -5.99 7.54 21.92
C LEU A 89 -6.50 7.91 23.32
N VAL A 90 -7.65 7.35 23.70
CA VAL A 90 -8.17 7.39 25.08
C VAL A 90 -7.52 6.26 25.87
#